data_AF-A0A7Y2I5M4-F1
#
_entry.id   AF-A0A7Y2I5M4-F1
#
_cell.length_a   1.000
_cell.length_b   1.000
_cell.length_c   1.000
_cell.angle_alpha   90.00
_cell.angle_beta   90.00
_cell.angle_gamma   90.00
#
_symmetry.space_group_name_H-M   'P 1'
#
loop_
_entity.id
_entity.type
_entity.pdbx_description
1 polymer ?
#
loop_
_entity_poly.entity_id
_entity_poly.type
_entity_poly.pdbx_seq_one_letter_code
_entity_poly.pdbx_strand_id
1 'polypeptide(L)'
;TLMGGRAAEELVFGIKTTGGQSDIQQATDLATNMVCKWGMSDGLGPQVYVVDDGDFLGPTNRRLSMSPRAENQVDREIRNLLAECYSEAVAILSNERLFLSVLADILMQVETVDGEEFDIIYSCSVKKKYEFQMEDYPVDNCEAGAVEN
;
A
#
# COMPACT_ATOMS: atom_id res chain seq x y z
N THR A 1 3.79 0.21 3.30
CA THR A 1 3.69 -1.25 3.46
C THR A 1 2.60 -1.69 4.43
N LEU A 2 2.38 -0.99 5.55
CA LEU A 2 1.42 -1.37 6.61
C LEU A 2 -0.04 -1.58 6.14
N MET A 3 -0.48 -0.93 5.06
CA MET A 3 -1.83 -1.15 4.51
C MET A 3 -1.91 -2.35 3.54
N GLY A 4 -0.79 -2.95 3.16
CA GLY A 4 -0.71 -3.97 2.12
C GLY A 4 -1.42 -5.26 2.47
N GLY A 5 -1.22 -5.80 3.68
CA GLY A 5 -1.87 -7.05 4.10
C GLY A 5 -3.39 -6.91 4.11
N ARG A 6 -3.89 -5.82 4.71
CA ARG A 6 -5.32 -5.52 4.78
C ARG A 6 -5.94 -5.28 3.40
N ALA A 7 -5.22 -4.60 2.50
CA ALA A 7 -5.64 -4.39 1.12
C ALA A 7 -5.69 -5.72 0.34
N ALA A 8 -4.69 -6.60 0.50
CA ALA A 8 -4.63 -7.90 -0.16
C ALA A 8 -5.80 -8.80 0.25
N GLU A 9 -6.12 -8.86 1.55
CA GLU A 9 -7.26 -9.65 2.04
C GLU A 9 -8.59 -9.16 1.44
N GLU A 10 -8.82 -7.85 1.42
CA GLU A 10 -10.05 -7.27 0.89
C GLU A 10 -10.17 -7.50 -0.61
N LEU A 11 -9.05 -7.40 -1.33
CA LEU A 11 -8.99 -7.60 -2.77
C LEU A 11 -9.25 -9.06 -3.16
N VAL A 12 -8.68 -10.02 -2.43
CA VAL A 12 -8.76 -11.44 -2.76
C VAL A 12 -10.02 -12.10 -2.19
N PHE A 13 -10.39 -11.77 -0.96
CA PHE A 13 -11.45 -12.46 -0.22
C PHE A 13 -12.70 -11.61 0.01
N GLY A 14 -12.65 -10.29 -0.28
CA GLY A 14 -13.80 -9.39 -0.07
C GLY A 14 -14.17 -9.18 1.40
N ILE A 15 -13.31 -9.59 2.33
CA ILE A 15 -13.57 -9.53 3.78
C ILE A 15 -12.49 -8.74 4.51
N LYS A 16 -12.83 -8.31 5.72
CA LYS A 16 -11.95 -7.60 6.65
C LYS A 16 -11.65 -8.52 7.83
N THR A 17 -10.40 -8.90 8.05
CA THR A 17 -10.01 -9.76 9.17
C THR A 17 -9.39 -8.95 10.30
N THR A 18 -9.21 -9.59 11.46
CA THR A 18 -8.49 -9.02 12.61
C THR A 18 -6.97 -9.17 12.50
N GLY A 19 -6.47 -9.89 11.49
CA GLY A 19 -5.04 -10.19 11.33
C GLY A 19 -4.18 -8.93 11.11
N GLY A 20 -4.74 -7.90 10.48
CA GLY A 20 -4.07 -6.62 10.23
C GLY A 20 -4.14 -5.59 11.38
N GLN A 21 -4.57 -5.98 12.60
CA GLN A 21 -4.72 -5.02 13.70
C GLN A 21 -3.40 -4.33 14.06
N SER A 22 -2.30 -5.09 14.12
CA SER A 22 -0.97 -4.54 14.42
C SER A 22 -0.53 -3.51 13.38
N ASP A 23 -0.79 -3.78 12.11
CA ASP A 23 -0.41 -2.88 11.02
C ASP A 23 -1.23 -1.59 11.02
N ILE A 24 -2.54 -1.69 11.30
CA ILE A 24 -3.43 -0.51 11.43
C ILE A 24 -2.97 0.38 12.59
N GLN A 25 -2.61 -0.23 13.72
CA GLN A 25 -2.10 0.52 14.88
C GLN A 25 -0.81 1.25 14.53
N GLN A 26 0.18 0.55 13.98
CA GLN A 26 1.45 1.14 13.57
C GLN A 26 1.26 2.24 12.50
N ALA A 27 0.35 2.03 11.54
CA ALA A 27 0.08 3.02 10.50
C ALA A 27 -0.56 4.28 11.09
N THR A 28 -1.49 4.11 12.04
CA THR A 28 -2.15 5.22 12.72
C THR A 28 -1.17 6.01 13.58
N ASP A 29 -0.27 5.34 14.30
CA ASP A 29 0.75 5.99 15.12
C ASP A 29 1.74 6.77 14.25
N LEU A 30 2.17 6.19 13.12
CA LEU A 30 3.04 6.86 12.18
C LEU A 30 2.37 8.09 11.55
N ALA A 31 1.12 7.95 11.07
CA ALA A 31 0.35 9.06 10.52
C ALA A 31 0.14 10.17 11.56
N THR A 32 -0.13 9.80 12.81
CA THR A 32 -0.26 10.76 13.91
C THR A 32 1.05 11.52 14.12
N ASN A 33 2.20 10.86 14.10
CA ASN A 33 3.50 11.53 14.22
C ASN A 33 3.78 12.44 13.03
N MET A 34 3.49 12.00 11.80
CA MET A 34 3.63 12.82 10.60
C MET A 34 2.85 14.12 10.69
N VAL A 35 1.57 14.02 11.04
CA VAL A 35 0.67 15.17 11.10
C VAL A 35 0.95 16.05 12.32
N CYS A 36 1.08 15.46 13.50
CA CYS A 36 1.10 16.21 14.76
C CYS A 36 2.50 16.58 15.26
N LYS A 37 3.53 15.78 14.96
CA LYS A 37 4.90 16.01 15.45
C LYS A 37 5.80 16.61 14.38
N TRP A 38 5.65 16.19 13.12
CA TRP A 38 6.54 16.59 12.03
C TRP A 38 5.96 17.68 11.12
N GLY A 39 4.68 18.02 11.26
CA GLY A 39 4.03 19.03 10.43
C GLY A 39 3.95 18.65 8.95
N MET A 40 3.88 17.35 8.65
CA MET A 40 3.82 16.79 7.29
C MET A 40 2.39 16.73 6.74
N SER A 41 1.59 17.77 7.00
CA SER A 41 0.25 17.94 6.43
C SER A 41 0.16 19.29 5.75
N ASP A 42 -0.13 19.29 4.45
CA ASP A 42 -0.33 20.51 3.67
C ASP A 42 -1.52 21.32 4.19
N GLY A 43 -2.54 20.65 4.71
CA GLY A 43 -3.75 21.28 5.26
C GLY A 43 -3.51 22.01 6.59
N LEU A 44 -2.58 21.52 7.42
CA LEU A 44 -2.26 22.10 8.74
C LEU A 44 -1.01 22.97 8.72
N GLY A 45 -0.17 22.84 7.71
CA GLY A 45 1.13 23.52 7.60
C GLY A 45 2.18 22.97 8.56
N PRO A 46 3.39 23.55 8.55
CA PRO A 46 4.54 23.06 9.32
C PRO A 46 4.45 23.48 10.80
N GLN A 47 3.42 23.02 11.51
CA GLN A 47 3.19 23.29 12.93
C GLN A 47 3.17 22.00 13.75
N VAL A 48 3.75 22.07 14.96
CA VAL A 48 3.72 20.98 15.94
C VAL A 48 2.51 21.11 16.86
N TYR A 49 1.76 20.03 17.00
CA TYR A 49 0.56 19.89 17.83
C TYR A 49 0.77 18.98 19.05
N VAL A 50 1.80 18.13 19.02
CA VAL A 50 2.20 17.27 20.14
C VAL A 50 3.70 17.44 20.35
N VAL A 51 4.11 17.73 21.58
CA VAL A 51 5.52 17.80 21.97
C VAL A 51 5.83 16.57 22.82
N ASP A 52 6.90 15.85 22.49
CA ASP A 52 7.47 14.88 23.42
C ASP A 52 8.18 15.65 24.52
N ASP A 53 7.57 15.75 25.70
CA ASP A 53 8.31 16.08 26.91
C ASP A 53 9.10 14.81 27.26
N GLY A 54 10.38 14.80 26.88
CA GLY A 54 11.35 13.76 27.20
C GLY A 54 11.69 13.76 28.68
N ASP A 55 10.69 13.52 29.54
CA ASP A 55 10.90 13.45 30.97
C ASP A 55 11.51 12.09 31.34
N PHE A 56 12.59 12.14 32.10
CA PHE A 56 13.41 10.99 32.54
C PHE A 56 12.61 9.98 33.40
N LEU A 57 11.40 10.35 33.83
CA LEU A 57 10.48 9.54 34.61
C LEU A 57 9.40 8.83 33.77
N GLY A 58 9.46 8.93 32.44
CA GLY A 58 8.58 8.26 31.50
C GLY A 58 7.92 9.24 30.52
N PRO A 59 7.61 8.81 29.29
CA PRO A 59 7.04 9.70 28.27
C PRO A 59 5.65 10.16 28.71
N THR A 60 5.55 11.42 29.12
CA THR A 60 4.26 12.06 29.35
C THR A 60 3.95 12.84 28.08
N ASN A 61 3.16 12.24 27.17
CA ASN A 61 2.72 12.93 25.96
C ASN A 61 1.86 14.14 26.34
N ARG A 62 2.46 15.33 26.41
CA ARG A 62 1.74 16.57 26.66
C ARG A 62 1.17 17.04 25.33
N ARG A 63 -0.12 16.75 25.10
CA ARG A 63 -0.85 17.40 24.01
C ARG A 63 -0.78 18.91 24.25
N LEU A 64 -0.27 19.67 23.28
CA LEU A 64 -0.45 21.11 23.30
C LEU A 64 -1.96 21.37 23.32
N SER A 65 -2.42 22.39 24.02
CA SER A 65 -3.84 22.70 24.06
C SER A 65 -4.34 23.03 22.65
N MET A 66 -4.93 22.04 21.99
CA MET A 66 -5.52 22.18 20.67
C MET A 66 -6.92 22.75 20.82
N SER A 67 -7.32 23.63 19.89
CA SER A 67 -8.73 23.99 19.78
C SER A 67 -9.53 22.80 19.22
N PRO A 68 -10.82 22.64 19.55
CA PRO A 68 -11.65 21.57 18.97
C PRO A 68 -11.67 21.59 17.44
N ARG A 69 -11.52 22.77 16.82
CA ARG A 69 -11.40 22.91 15.37
C ARG A 69 -10.10 22.28 14.84
N ALA A 70 -9.00 22.49 15.53
CA ALA A 70 -7.71 21.92 15.16
C ALA A 70 -7.68 20.39 15.35
N GLU A 71 -8.28 19.87 16.42
CA GLU A 71 -8.40 18.42 16.65
C GLU A 71 -9.18 17.74 15.52
N ASN A 72 -10.34 18.29 15.14
CA ASN A 72 -11.13 17.77 14.02
C ASN A 72 -10.36 17.82 12.69
N GLN A 73 -9.49 18.81 12.51
CA GLN A 73 -8.66 18.92 11.31
C GLN A 73 -7.56 17.86 11.30
N VAL A 74 -6.85 17.66 12.41
CA VAL A 74 -5.88 16.57 12.57
C VAL A 74 -6.48 15.20 12.28
N ASP A 75 -7.64 14.88 12.87
CA ASP A 75 -8.31 13.60 12.64
C ASP A 75 -8.70 13.39 11.16
N ARG A 76 -8.99 14.49 10.45
CA ARG A 76 -9.29 14.45 9.02
C ARG A 76 -8.03 14.16 8.21
N GLU A 77 -6.94 14.85 8.49
CA GLU A 77 -5.65 14.67 7.78
C GLU A 77 -5.12 13.25 7.97
N ILE A 78 -5.16 12.71 9.20
CA ILE A 78 -4.76 11.32 9.49
C ILE A 78 -5.62 10.34 8.69
N ARG A 79 -6.95 10.53 8.70
CA ARG A 79 -7.86 9.66 7.95
C ARG A 79 -7.59 9.69 6.45
N ASN A 80 -7.36 10.89 5.89
CA ASN A 80 -7.09 11.05 4.46
C ASN A 80 -5.78 10.35 4.08
N LEU A 81 -4.71 10.57 4.84
CA LEU A 81 -3.41 9.94 4.62
C LEU A 81 -3.50 8.41 4.62
N LEU A 82 -4.17 7.84 5.64
CA LEU A 82 -4.35 6.39 5.73
C LEU A 82 -5.22 5.84 4.59
N ALA A 83 -6.25 6.58 4.16
CA ALA A 83 -7.11 6.19 3.05
C ALA A 83 -6.37 6.23 1.71
N GLU A 84 -5.52 7.23 1.47
CA GLU A 84 -4.67 7.33 0.28
C GLU A 84 -3.69 6.16 0.22
N CYS A 85 -2.94 5.91 1.29
CA CYS A 85 -2.02 4.77 1.36
C CYS A 85 -2.72 3.42 1.15
N TYR A 86 -3.95 3.28 1.68
CA TYR A 86 -4.76 2.09 1.45
C TYR A 86 -5.19 1.95 -0.02
N SER A 87 -5.68 3.04 -0.63
CA SER A 87 -6.07 3.05 -2.04
C SER A 87 -4.91 2.75 -2.97
N GLU A 88 -3.73 3.30 -2.69
CA GLU A 88 -2.50 3.02 -3.44
C GLU A 88 -2.10 1.55 -3.32
N ALA A 89 -2.14 0.99 -2.11
CA ALA A 89 -1.87 -0.43 -1.90
C ALA A 89 -2.84 -1.32 -2.68
N VAL A 90 -4.15 -1.00 -2.68
CA VAL A 90 -5.15 -1.72 -3.48
C VAL A 90 -4.82 -1.61 -4.97
N ALA A 91 -4.46 -0.44 -5.48
CA ALA A 91 -4.13 -0.25 -6.88
C ALA A 91 -2.90 -1.07 -7.31
N ILE A 92 -1.83 -1.06 -6.52
CA ILE A 92 -0.61 -1.84 -6.77
C ILE A 92 -0.93 -3.34 -6.77
N LEU A 93 -1.63 -3.83 -5.74
CA LEU A 93 -1.98 -5.24 -5.62
C LEU A 93 -2.95 -5.69 -6.71
N SER A 94 -3.84 -4.80 -7.17
CA SER A 94 -4.72 -5.07 -8.30
C SER A 94 -3.94 -5.24 -9.60
N ASN A 95 -2.95 -4.37 -9.84
CA ASN A 95 -2.09 -4.48 -11.02
C ASN A 95 -1.25 -5.77 -10.98
N GLU A 96 -0.80 -6.19 -9.80
CA GLU A 96 0.02 -7.39 -9.60
C GLU A 96 -0.81 -8.63 -9.22
N ARG A 97 -2.09 -8.69 -9.62
CA ARG A 97 -2.99 -9.78 -9.23
C ARG A 97 -2.51 -11.17 -9.64
N LEU A 98 -1.92 -11.28 -10.83
CA LEU A 98 -1.39 -12.54 -11.36
C LEU A 98 -0.20 -13.02 -10.53
N PHE A 99 0.70 -12.11 -10.17
CA PHE A 99 1.82 -12.42 -9.27
C PHE A 99 1.32 -12.88 -7.90
N LEU A 100 0.35 -12.18 -7.30
CA LEU A 100 -0.21 -12.57 -6.00
C LEU A 100 -0.79 -14.00 -6.01
N SER A 101 -1.50 -14.39 -7.07
CA SER A 101 -2.00 -15.76 -7.20
C SER A 101 -0.87 -16.77 -7.29
N VAL A 102 0.13 -16.54 -8.14
CA VAL A 102 1.27 -17.44 -8.32
C VAL A 102 2.06 -17.58 -7.02
N LEU A 103 2.34 -16.48 -6.34
CA LEU A 103 3.06 -16.48 -5.08
C LEU A 103 2.28 -17.24 -4.00
N ALA A 104 0.97 -17.05 -3.90
CA ALA A 104 0.13 -17.78 -2.96
C ALA A 104 0.13 -19.29 -3.24
N ASP A 105 0.00 -19.70 -4.51
CA ASP A 105 0.04 -21.12 -4.89
C ASP A 105 1.37 -21.79 -4.53
N ILE A 106 2.48 -21.06 -4.69
CA ILE A 106 3.81 -21.55 -4.31
C ILE A 106 3.94 -21.64 -2.79
N LEU A 107 3.58 -20.59 -2.06
CA LEU A 107 3.64 -20.57 -0.59
C LEU A 107 2.76 -21.67 0.04
N MET A 108 1.66 -22.05 -0.61
CA MET A 108 0.84 -23.20 -0.18
C MET A 108 1.58 -24.54 -0.27
N GLN A 109 2.61 -24.66 -1.13
CA GLN A 109 3.39 -25.88 -1.31
C GLN A 109 4.66 -25.90 -0.46
N VAL A 110 5.36 -24.77 -0.37
CA VAL A 110 6.69 -24.69 0.27
C VAL A 110 6.72 -23.95 1.60
N GLU A 111 5.60 -23.33 2.01
CA GLU A 111 5.40 -22.56 3.26
C GLU A 111 6.22 -21.26 3.37
N THR A 112 7.46 -21.27 2.88
CA THR A 112 8.40 -20.16 2.92
C THR A 112 9.07 -19.95 1.57
N VAL A 113 9.29 -18.69 1.22
CA VAL A 113 9.99 -18.23 0.02
C VAL A 113 11.03 -17.21 0.47
N ASP A 114 12.26 -17.35 0.03
CA ASP A 114 13.32 -16.37 0.30
C ASP A 114 13.32 -15.19 -0.70
N GLY A 115 14.23 -14.24 -0.52
CA GLY A 115 14.29 -13.05 -1.36
C GLY A 115 14.67 -13.34 -2.82
N GLU A 116 15.60 -14.26 -3.06
CA GLU A 116 16.05 -14.61 -4.42
C GLU A 116 14.95 -15.37 -5.16
N GLU A 117 14.30 -16.31 -4.47
CA GLU A 117 13.14 -17.05 -4.98
C GLU A 117 11.97 -16.11 -5.29
N PHE A 118 11.70 -15.13 -4.42
CA PHE A 118 10.67 -14.11 -4.66
C PHE A 118 10.93 -13.33 -5.95
N ASP A 119 12.15 -12.85 -6.15
CA ASP A 119 12.53 -12.09 -7.35
C ASP A 119 12.38 -12.92 -8.62
N ILE A 120 12.74 -14.21 -8.57
CA ILE A 120 12.54 -15.16 -9.67
C ILE A 120 11.05 -15.30 -9.97
N ILE A 121 10.22 -15.55 -8.96
CA ILE A 121 8.76 -15.71 -9.13
C ILE A 121 8.15 -14.43 -9.72
N TYR A 122 8.54 -13.26 -9.21
CA TYR A 122 8.06 -11.97 -9.69
C TYR A 122 8.45 -11.74 -11.15
N SER A 123 9.71 -11.96 -11.52
CA SER A 123 10.16 -11.79 -12.91
C SER A 123 9.45 -12.72 -13.89
N CYS A 124 9.17 -13.96 -13.50
CA CYS A 124 8.45 -14.94 -14.31
C CYS A 124 6.97 -14.56 -14.49
N SER A 125 6.32 -14.09 -13.42
CA SER A 125 4.91 -13.67 -13.48
C SER A 125 4.72 -12.39 -14.29
N VAL A 126 5.67 -11.45 -14.23
CA VAL A 126 5.69 -10.25 -15.09
C VAL A 126 5.83 -10.65 -16.57
N LYS A 127 6.76 -11.54 -16.93
CA LYS A 127 6.89 -12.03 -18.31
C LYS A 127 5.59 -12.64 -18.83
N LYS A 128 4.97 -13.51 -18.02
CA LYS A 128 3.69 -14.14 -18.36
C LYS A 128 2.55 -13.14 -18.52
N LYS A 129 2.52 -12.07 -17.71
CA LYS A 129 1.56 -10.96 -17.86
C LYS A 129 1.72 -10.26 -19.22
N TYR A 130 2.95 -10.02 -19.67
CA TYR A 130 3.21 -9.43 -20.99
C TYR A 130 2.92 -10.38 -22.15
N GLU A 131 3.23 -11.67 -22.02
CA GLU A 131 2.90 -12.69 -23.03
C GLU A 131 1.38 -12.79 -23.21
N PHE A 132 0.63 -12.83 -22.12
CA PHE A 132 -0.84 -12.85 -22.14
C PHE A 132 -1.44 -11.57 -22.75
N GLN A 133 -0.84 -10.41 -22.47
CA GLN A 133 -1.25 -9.14 -23.09
C GLN A 133 -0.90 -9.03 -24.58
N MET A 134 0.11 -9.77 -25.07
CA MET A 134 0.45 -9.83 -26.49
C MET A 134 -0.43 -10.81 -27.28
N GLU A 135 -1.00 -11.84 -26.65
CA GLU A 135 -1.97 -12.75 -27.30
C GLU A 135 -3.32 -12.09 -27.59
N ASP A 136 -3.72 -11.08 -26.82
CA ASP A 136 -4.97 -10.31 -27.02
C ASP A 136 -4.86 -9.22 -28.10
N TYR A 137 -3.69 -9.02 -28.71
CA TYR A 137 -3.52 -8.16 -29.88
C TYR A 137 -3.31 -9.04 -31.12
N PRO A 138 -4.36 -9.30 -31.94
CA PRO A 138 -4.15 -10.04 -33.16
C PRO A 138 -3.14 -9.27 -34.01
N VAL A 139 -2.03 -9.92 -34.34
CA VAL A 139 -1.17 -9.46 -35.41
C VAL A 139 -2.03 -9.55 -36.66
N ASP A 140 -2.63 -8.42 -37.07
CA ASP A 140 -3.28 -8.31 -38.37
C ASP A 140 -2.21 -8.68 -39.40
N ASN A 141 -2.36 -9.89 -39.93
CA ASN A 141 -1.48 -10.43 -40.94
C ASN A 141 -1.79 -9.67 -42.22
N CYS A 142 -1.16 -8.50 -42.40
CA CYS A 142 -1.18 -7.75 -43.65
C CYS A 142 -0.35 -8.51 -44.70
N GLU A 143 -0.87 -9.65 -45.17
CA GLU A 143 -0.52 -10.21 -46.47
C GLU A 143 -1.55 -9.72 -47.50
N ALA A 144 -1.21 -8.66 -48.24
CA ALA A 144 -1.68 -8.46 -49.62
C ALA A 144 -0.94 -7.27 -50.24
N GLY A 145 0.00 -7.56 -51.14
CA GLY A 145 0.67 -6.54 -51.91
C GLY A 145 1.82 -7.06 -52.76
N ALA A 146 1.58 -8.13 -53.52
CA ALA A 146 2.39 -8.41 -54.69
C ALA A 146 2.43 -7.15 -55.57
N VAL A 147 3.61 -6.56 -55.74
CA VAL A 147 3.86 -5.60 -56.81
C VAL A 147 4.65 -6.36 -57.86
N GLU A 148 3.92 -7.06 -58.73
CA GLU A 148 4.34 -7.25 -60.11
C GLU A 148 4.19 -5.91 -60.83
N ASN A 149 5.32 -5.33 -61.24
CA ASN A 149 5.62 -4.81 -62.58
C ASN A 149 6.91 -4.00 -62.56
#